data_AF-A0A116MRW8-F1
#
_entry.id   AF-A0A116MRW8-F1
#
_cell.length_a   1.000
_cell.length_b   1.000
_cell.length_c   1.000
_cell.angle_alpha   90.00
_cell.angle_beta   90.00
_cell.angle_gamma   90.00
#
_symmetry.space_group_name_H-M   'P 1'
#
loop_
_entity.id
_entity.type
_entity.pdbx_description
1 polymer ?
#
loop_
_entity_poly.entity_id
_entity_poly.type
_entity_poly.pdbx_seq_one_letter_code
_entity_poly.pdbx_strand_id
1 'polypeptide(L)'
;MSHFYYQVLKKIQSKISIFQLFYLQMFQILLYIWTIQILFHIYNFNITHPTATNSYLSHQVIIFFIARGLTVYVRHRTYLLTPIIKRNFPKKERQLLINEIEEALQKSLEFTKWSCGILSTVLVLVTTMFFNVWLKMHDKTISDSDFIKEFEASSPNISDRLLLFVTIVAMIVGVVLAYYFILQLFSFHKKFVLKVLKNCEYCSPYYLSDCSKWKIILELAKEVFLWDYIKCLR
;
A
#
# COMPACT_ATOMS: atom_id res chain seq x y z
N MET A 1 -17.98 -5.15 15.81
CA MET A 1 -17.69 -6.41 15.09
C MET A 1 -18.19 -7.58 15.90
N SER A 2 -18.76 -8.57 15.24
CA SER A 2 -19.33 -9.76 15.89
C SER A 2 -18.27 -10.60 16.61
N HIS A 3 -18.68 -11.33 17.65
CA HIS A 3 -17.84 -12.31 18.35
C HIS A 3 -17.27 -13.37 17.38
N PHE A 4 -18.05 -13.70 16.35
CA PHE A 4 -17.68 -14.63 15.29
C PHE A 4 -16.43 -14.18 14.50
N TYR A 5 -16.30 -12.87 14.21
CA TYR A 5 -15.10 -12.31 13.59
C TYR A 5 -13.82 -12.68 14.36
N TYR A 6 -13.84 -12.54 15.69
CA TYR A 6 -12.68 -12.82 16.52
C TYR A 6 -12.33 -14.30 16.58
N GLN A 7 -13.33 -15.19 16.50
CA GLN A 7 -13.08 -16.64 16.43
C GLN A 7 -12.38 -17.01 15.12
N VAL A 8 -12.86 -16.49 13.99
CA VAL A 8 -12.22 -16.70 12.67
C VAL A 8 -10.81 -16.12 12.66
N LEU A 9 -10.64 -14.90 13.16
CA LEU A 9 -9.34 -14.23 13.25
C LEU A 9 -8.35 -15.03 14.10
N LYS A 10 -8.75 -15.48 15.29
CA LYS A 10 -7.90 -16.30 16.18
C LYS A 10 -7.50 -17.61 15.52
N LYS A 11 -8.41 -18.25 14.78
CA LYS A 11 -8.11 -19.48 14.04
C LYS A 11 -7.09 -19.23 12.93
N ILE A 12 -7.23 -18.13 12.19
CA ILE A 12 -6.26 -17.70 11.17
C ILE A 12 -4.88 -17.44 11.81
N GLN A 13 -4.83 -16.68 12.91
CA GLN A 13 -3.61 -16.36 13.65
C GLN A 13 -2.89 -17.60 14.18
N SER A 14 -3.62 -18.64 14.57
CA SER A 14 -3.02 -19.90 15.03
C SER A 14 -2.28 -20.69 13.93
N LYS A 15 -2.51 -20.38 12.66
CA LYS A 15 -1.88 -21.06 11.52
C LYS A 15 -0.85 -20.19 10.79
N ILE A 16 -1.06 -18.88 10.76
CA ILE A 16 -0.15 -17.92 10.15
C ILE A 16 -0.01 -16.71 11.06
N SER A 17 1.24 -16.31 11.31
CA SER A 17 1.53 -15.01 11.90
C SER A 17 1.08 -13.91 10.94
N ILE A 18 0.05 -13.16 11.31
CA ILE A 18 -0.46 -12.05 10.50
C ILE A 18 0.60 -10.96 10.35
N PHE A 19 1.42 -10.73 11.38
CA PHE A 19 2.54 -9.79 11.32
C PHE A 19 3.58 -10.18 10.27
N GLN A 20 3.90 -11.48 10.17
CA GLN A 20 4.80 -11.96 9.13
C GLN A 20 4.22 -11.72 7.73
N LEU A 21 2.92 -12.00 7.55
CA LEU A 21 2.25 -11.80 6.26
C LEU A 21 2.14 -10.31 5.89
N PHE A 22 1.90 -9.45 6.88
CA PHE A 22 1.92 -7.99 6.74
C PHE A 22 3.29 -7.49 6.31
N TYR A 23 4.36 -7.88 7.02
CA TYR A 23 5.73 -7.50 6.68
C TYR A 23 6.09 -7.92 5.25
N LEU A 24 5.71 -9.15 4.86
CA LEU A 24 5.97 -9.66 3.52
C LEU A 24 5.24 -8.87 2.43
N GLN A 25 4.00 -8.44 2.70
CA GLN A 25 3.23 -7.60 1.78
C GLN A 25 3.77 -6.17 1.71
N MET A 26 4.22 -5.60 2.83
CA MET A 26 4.88 -4.29 2.84
C MET A 26 6.20 -4.33 2.05
N PHE A 27 7.02 -5.35 2.28
CA PHE A 27 8.26 -5.56 1.53
C PHE A 27 7.99 -5.75 0.03
N GLN A 28 6.96 -6.50 -0.33
CA GLN A 28 6.52 -6.64 -1.72
C GLN A 28 6.15 -5.28 -2.35
N ILE A 29 5.38 -4.44 -1.65
CA ILE A 29 5.00 -3.10 -2.14
C ILE A 29 6.24 -2.23 -2.36
N LEU A 30 7.19 -2.25 -1.42
CA LEU A 30 8.45 -1.51 -1.53
C LEU A 30 9.25 -1.94 -2.77
N LEU A 31 9.37 -3.25 -3.02
CA LEU A 31 10.05 -3.75 -4.21
C LEU A 31 9.34 -3.28 -5.50
N TYR A 32 8.01 -3.27 -5.54
CA TYR A 32 7.29 -2.75 -6.71
C TYR A 32 7.49 -1.24 -6.91
N ILE A 33 7.44 -0.43 -5.85
CA ILE A 33 7.74 1.01 -5.94
C ILE A 33 9.15 1.21 -6.48
N TRP A 34 10.12 0.45 -5.97
CA TRP A 34 11.50 0.51 -6.42
C TRP A 34 11.65 0.16 -7.91
N THR A 35 10.98 -0.89 -8.39
CA THR A 35 10.97 -1.22 -9.82
C THR A 35 10.39 -0.10 -10.68
N ILE A 36 9.32 0.56 -10.23
CA ILE A 36 8.70 1.68 -10.97
C ILE A 36 9.64 2.89 -11.04
N GLN A 37 10.20 3.30 -9.90
CA GLN A 37 11.14 4.43 -9.84
C GLN A 37 12.32 4.22 -10.77
N ILE A 38 12.83 2.99 -10.82
CA ILE A 38 13.95 2.65 -11.69
C ILE A 38 13.54 2.64 -13.15
N LEU A 39 12.36 2.14 -13.50
CA LEU A 39 11.86 2.19 -14.89
C LEU A 39 11.90 3.62 -15.45
N PHE A 40 11.52 4.62 -14.65
CA PHE A 40 11.62 6.03 -15.02
C PHE A 40 13.06 6.52 -15.19
N HIS A 41 14.01 5.96 -14.45
CA HIS A 41 15.43 6.35 -14.48
C HIS A 41 16.25 5.62 -15.56
N ILE A 42 15.70 4.57 -16.21
CA ILE A 42 16.43 3.78 -17.23
C ILE A 42 16.90 4.63 -18.39
N TYR A 43 16.08 5.57 -18.86
CA TYR A 43 16.42 6.40 -20.02
C TYR A 43 17.69 7.24 -19.77
N ASN A 44 17.72 7.96 -18.65
CA ASN A 44 18.89 8.75 -18.27
C ASN A 44 20.12 7.86 -18.01
N PHE A 45 19.91 6.71 -17.37
CA PHE A 45 21.01 5.78 -17.09
C PHE A 45 21.66 5.24 -18.37
N ASN A 46 20.84 4.94 -19.39
CA ASN A 46 21.33 4.45 -20.68
C ASN A 46 22.20 5.48 -21.41
N ILE A 47 21.85 6.76 -21.31
CA ILE A 47 22.64 7.86 -21.89
C ILE A 47 23.98 8.01 -21.15
N THR A 48 23.98 7.96 -19.82
CA THR A 48 25.20 8.18 -19.03
C THR A 48 26.13 6.95 -19.02
N HIS A 49 25.59 5.73 -19.08
CA HIS A 49 26.35 4.48 -18.95
C HIS A 49 25.86 3.38 -19.92
N PRO A 50 26.10 3.54 -21.23
CA PRO A 50 25.58 2.61 -22.24
C PRO A 50 26.11 1.18 -22.06
N THR A 51 27.38 1.01 -21.65
CA THR A 51 28.01 -0.31 -21.48
C THR A 51 27.49 -1.07 -20.24
N ALA A 52 27.03 -0.36 -19.20
CA ALA A 52 26.51 -0.96 -17.97
C ALA A 52 24.99 -1.22 -18.00
N THR A 53 24.30 -0.73 -19.03
CA THR A 53 22.83 -0.75 -19.11
C THR A 53 22.27 -2.16 -19.12
N ASN A 54 22.90 -3.10 -19.82
CA ASN A 54 22.45 -4.50 -19.83
C ASN A 54 22.54 -5.15 -18.44
N SER A 55 23.63 -4.92 -17.70
CA SER A 55 23.77 -5.42 -16.33
C SER A 55 22.75 -4.78 -15.40
N TYR A 56 22.49 -3.49 -15.55
CA TYR A 56 21.48 -2.79 -14.77
C TYR A 56 20.08 -3.37 -15.01
N LEU A 57 19.69 -3.60 -16.27
CA LEU A 57 18.41 -4.21 -16.63
C LEU A 57 18.28 -5.65 -16.11
N SER A 58 19.34 -6.46 -16.16
CA SER A 58 19.28 -7.83 -15.63
C SER A 58 19.03 -7.87 -14.13
N HIS A 59 19.64 -6.96 -13.36
CA HIS A 59 19.36 -6.82 -11.93
C HIS A 59 17.89 -6.45 -11.68
N GLN A 60 17.31 -5.55 -12.48
CA GLN A 60 15.88 -5.19 -12.36
C GLN A 60 14.95 -6.37 -12.57
N VAL A 61 15.25 -7.19 -13.58
CA VAL A 61 14.47 -8.40 -13.86
C VAL A 61 14.50 -9.36 -12.67
N ILE A 62 15.67 -9.53 -12.03
CA ILE A 62 15.81 -10.38 -10.82
C ILE A 62 14.95 -9.84 -9.67
N ILE A 63 15.00 -8.53 -9.42
CA ILE A 63 14.23 -7.86 -8.35
C ILE A 63 12.72 -8.04 -8.57
N PHE A 64 12.28 -7.88 -9.81
CA PHE A 64 10.89 -8.12 -10.20
C PHE A 64 10.47 -9.57 -9.93
N PHE A 65 11.30 -10.56 -10.29
CA PHE A 65 11.02 -11.96 -9.99
C PHE A 65 10.99 -12.26 -8.49
N ILE A 66 11.81 -11.59 -7.67
CA ILE A 66 11.74 -11.68 -6.21
C ILE A 66 10.39 -11.15 -5.70
N ALA A 67 9.97 -9.96 -6.15
CA ALA A 67 8.69 -9.37 -5.77
C ALA A 67 7.51 -10.26 -6.17
N ARG A 68 7.58 -10.88 -7.35
CA ARG A 68 6.61 -11.85 -7.83
C ARG A 68 6.62 -13.15 -7.01
N GLY A 69 7.80 -13.66 -6.67
CA GLY A 69 7.98 -14.81 -5.77
C GLY A 69 7.27 -14.63 -4.43
N LEU A 70 7.44 -13.45 -3.82
CA LEU A 70 6.73 -13.09 -2.60
C LEU A 70 5.21 -13.08 -2.79
N THR A 71 4.74 -12.54 -3.92
CA THR A 71 3.29 -12.51 -4.26
C THR A 71 2.70 -13.92 -4.33
N VAL A 72 3.36 -14.82 -5.04
CA VAL A 72 2.96 -16.23 -5.20
C VAL A 72 3.00 -16.94 -3.85
N TYR A 73 4.03 -16.71 -3.04
CA TYR A 73 4.14 -17.28 -1.70
C TYR A 73 2.99 -16.85 -0.76
N VAL A 74 2.67 -15.55 -0.70
CA VAL A 74 1.54 -15.05 0.12
C VAL A 74 0.22 -15.67 -0.34
N ARG A 75 0.03 -15.79 -1.66
CA ARG A 75 -1.15 -16.42 -2.25
C ARG A 75 -1.25 -17.89 -1.86
N HIS A 76 -0.19 -18.67 -2.02
CA HIS A 76 -0.13 -20.08 -1.63
C HIS A 76 -0.46 -20.27 -0.15
N ARG A 77 0.16 -19.47 0.73
CA ARG A 77 -0.12 -19.50 2.16
C ARG A 77 -1.59 -19.19 2.46
N THR A 78 -2.20 -18.23 1.76
CA THR A 78 -3.63 -17.92 1.92
C THR A 78 -4.53 -19.09 1.50
N TYR A 79 -4.21 -19.78 0.40
CA TYR A 79 -4.99 -20.93 -0.07
C TYR A 79 -4.93 -22.13 0.86
N LEU A 80 -3.81 -22.37 1.54
CA LEU A 80 -3.72 -23.42 2.56
C LEU A 80 -4.66 -23.19 3.75
N LEU A 81 -5.05 -21.94 4.04
CA LEU A 81 -5.97 -21.62 5.14
C LEU A 81 -7.43 -21.83 4.76
N THR A 82 -7.77 -21.62 3.49
CA THR A 82 -9.13 -21.72 2.97
C THR A 82 -9.85 -23.03 3.34
N PRO A 83 -9.30 -24.25 3.13
CA PRO A 83 -9.99 -25.49 3.49
C PRO A 83 -10.19 -25.64 5.01
N ILE A 84 -9.25 -25.15 5.82
CA ILE A 84 -9.32 -25.20 7.29
C ILE A 84 -10.48 -24.33 7.78
N ILE A 85 -10.62 -23.12 7.26
CA ILE A 85 -11.72 -22.21 7.61
C ILE A 85 -13.05 -22.75 7.08
N LYS A 86 -13.08 -23.28 5.85
CA LYS A 86 -14.28 -23.85 5.24
C LYS A 86 -14.85 -25.04 6.04
N ARG A 87 -13.99 -25.87 6.63
CA ARG A 87 -14.40 -27.03 7.47
C ARG A 87 -14.90 -26.62 8.85
N ASN A 88 -14.30 -25.60 9.46
CA ASN A 88 -14.59 -25.23 10.85
C ASN A 88 -15.80 -24.30 11.00
N PHE A 89 -16.22 -23.60 9.95
CA PHE A 89 -17.27 -22.59 10.02
C PHE A 89 -18.32 -22.82 8.93
N PRO A 90 -19.63 -22.83 9.23
CA PRO A 90 -20.68 -23.07 8.24
C PRO A 90 -20.84 -21.93 7.23
N LYS A 91 -21.36 -22.25 6.04
CA LYS A 91 -21.46 -21.28 4.92
C LYS A 91 -22.27 -20.03 5.27
N LYS A 92 -23.41 -20.20 5.96
CA LYS A 92 -24.32 -19.09 6.33
C LYS A 92 -23.61 -18.06 7.21
N GLU A 93 -22.88 -18.51 8.23
CA GLU A 93 -22.14 -17.62 9.14
C GLU A 93 -20.98 -16.93 8.43
N ARG A 94 -20.27 -17.63 7.52
CA ARG A 94 -19.22 -17.02 6.70
C ARG A 94 -19.76 -15.90 5.80
N GLN A 95 -20.92 -16.08 5.19
CA GLN A 95 -21.54 -15.06 4.33
C GLN A 95 -22.01 -13.84 5.13
N LEU A 96 -22.60 -14.07 6.31
CA LEU A 96 -22.97 -12.99 7.22
C LEU A 96 -21.72 -12.17 7.62
N LEU A 97 -20.62 -12.87 7.95
CA LEU A 97 -19.35 -12.22 8.28
C LEU A 97 -18.71 -11.47 7.10
N ILE A 98 -18.82 -12.00 5.88
CA ILE A 98 -18.36 -11.31 4.66
C ILE A 98 -19.08 -9.96 4.54
N ASN A 99 -20.42 -9.97 4.64
CA ASN A 99 -21.23 -8.75 4.55
C ASN A 99 -20.88 -7.75 5.65
N GLU A 100 -20.75 -8.20 6.91
CA GLU A 100 -20.34 -7.34 8.03
C GLU A 100 -18.97 -6.68 7.79
N ILE A 101 -17.99 -7.43 7.27
CA ILE A 101 -16.66 -6.91 7.00
C ILE A 101 -16.69 -5.93 5.83
N GLU A 102 -17.43 -6.23 4.76
CA GLU A 102 -17.59 -5.34 3.61
C GLU A 102 -18.23 -4.01 4.00
N GLU A 103 -19.33 -4.05 4.76
CA GLU A 103 -19.99 -2.84 5.25
C GLU A 103 -19.05 -2.01 6.14
N ALA A 104 -18.28 -2.66 7.02
CA ALA A 104 -17.31 -1.97 7.87
C ALA A 104 -16.14 -1.37 7.08
N LEU A 105 -15.69 -2.04 6.01
CA LEU A 105 -14.67 -1.52 5.11
C LEU A 105 -15.21 -0.36 4.28
N GLN A 106 -16.47 -0.41 3.86
CA GLN A 106 -17.13 0.67 3.13
C GLN A 106 -17.27 1.91 4.00
N LYS A 107 -17.74 1.78 5.24
CA LYS A 107 -17.77 2.88 6.22
C LYS A 107 -16.38 3.49 6.44
N SER A 108 -15.35 2.67 6.53
CA SER A 108 -13.97 3.15 6.63
C SER A 108 -13.52 3.94 5.39
N LEU A 109 -13.95 3.51 4.20
CA LEU A 109 -13.63 4.17 2.94
C LEU A 109 -14.37 5.50 2.79
N GLU A 110 -15.64 5.56 3.18
CA GLU A 110 -16.43 6.79 3.22
C GLU A 110 -15.84 7.80 4.21
N PHE A 111 -15.45 7.34 5.40
CA PHE A 111 -14.74 8.18 6.38
C PHE A 111 -13.41 8.72 5.83
N THR A 112 -12.66 7.88 5.09
CA THR A 112 -11.40 8.30 4.45
C THR A 112 -11.63 9.35 3.36
N LYS A 113 -12.69 9.21 2.55
CA LYS A 113 -13.08 10.22 1.55
C LYS A 113 -13.46 11.54 2.21
N TRP A 114 -14.25 11.47 3.28
CA TRP A 114 -14.67 12.65 4.04
C TRP A 114 -13.49 13.38 4.67
N SER A 115 -12.56 12.66 5.30
CA SER A 115 -11.34 13.25 5.88
C SER A 115 -10.42 13.83 4.81
N CYS A 116 -10.33 13.22 3.62
CA CYS A 116 -9.63 13.78 2.46
C CYS A 116 -10.24 15.12 2.03
N GLY A 117 -11.57 15.22 2.02
CA GLY A 117 -12.29 16.45 1.68
C GLY A 117 -11.96 17.60 2.62
N ILE A 118 -12.01 17.36 3.94
CA ILE A 118 -11.59 18.34 4.97
C ILE A 118 -10.14 18.75 4.76
N LEU A 119 -9.29 17.78 4.46
CA LEU A 119 -7.87 18.07 4.36
C LEU A 119 -7.53 18.87 3.10
N SER A 120 -8.24 18.62 1.99
CA SER A 120 -8.12 19.42 0.77
C SER A 120 -8.52 20.87 1.02
N THR A 121 -9.56 21.14 1.82
CA THR A 121 -9.97 22.53 2.13
C THR A 121 -8.96 23.21 3.04
N VAL A 122 -8.40 22.51 4.03
CA VAL A 122 -7.29 23.02 4.86
C VAL A 122 -6.08 23.36 4.00
N LEU A 123 -5.70 22.48 3.06
CA LEU A 123 -4.58 22.74 2.16
C LEU A 123 -4.81 24.00 1.31
N VAL A 124 -6.00 24.14 0.71
CA VAL A 124 -6.37 25.33 -0.07
C VAL A 124 -6.32 26.59 0.78
N LEU A 125 -6.84 26.53 2.01
CA LEU A 125 -6.84 27.67 2.94
C LEU A 125 -5.41 28.09 3.30
N VAL A 126 -4.52 27.14 3.62
CA VAL A 126 -3.10 27.42 3.89
C VAL A 126 -2.41 28.02 2.66
N THR A 127 -2.64 27.46 1.46
CA THR A 127 -2.05 28.01 0.24
C THR A 127 -2.57 29.42 -0.08
N THR A 128 -3.86 29.69 0.15
CA THR A 128 -4.48 30.99 -0.09
C THR A 128 -3.99 32.03 0.92
N MET A 129 -3.90 31.68 2.21
CA MET A 129 -3.33 32.55 3.24
C MET A 129 -1.89 32.93 2.89
N PHE A 130 -1.08 31.94 2.48
CA PHE A 130 0.30 32.20 2.07
C PHE A 130 0.37 33.12 0.86
N PHE A 131 -0.43 32.86 -0.18
CA PHE A 131 -0.44 33.70 -1.38
C PHE A 131 -0.88 35.15 -1.07
N ASN A 132 -1.86 35.31 -0.18
CA ASN A 132 -2.30 36.62 0.28
C ASN A 132 -1.22 37.35 1.10
N VAL A 133 -0.50 36.65 1.98
CA VAL A 133 0.64 37.23 2.71
C VAL A 133 1.77 37.62 1.75
N TRP A 134 2.07 36.77 0.77
CA TRP A 134 3.08 37.02 -0.26
C TRP A 134 2.76 38.26 -1.10
N LEU A 135 1.51 38.38 -1.59
CA LEU A 135 1.06 39.56 -2.33
C LEU A 135 1.12 40.83 -1.49
N LYS A 136 0.68 40.77 -0.22
CA LYS A 136 0.73 41.93 0.69
C LYS A 136 2.16 42.37 1.01
N MET A 137 3.12 41.46 1.10
CA MET A 137 4.55 41.80 1.24
C MET A 137 5.10 42.47 -0.03
N HIS A 138 4.67 42.02 -1.22
CA HIS A 138 5.14 42.59 -2.49
C HIS A 138 4.53 43.98 -2.78
N ASP A 139 3.29 44.23 -2.34
CA ASP A 139 2.59 45.48 -2.61
C ASP A 139 3.04 46.68 -1.73
N LYS A 140 3.97 46.50 -0.79
CA LYS A 140 4.54 47.59 0.05
C LYS A 140 3.50 48.48 0.75
N THR A 141 2.24 48.05 0.82
CA THR A 141 1.12 48.88 1.26
C THR A 141 0.55 48.27 2.53
N ILE A 142 1.00 48.81 3.66
CA ILE A 142 0.41 48.74 5.00
C ILE A 142 0.19 47.31 5.53
N SER A 143 1.10 46.84 6.38
CA SER A 143 1.00 45.53 7.04
C SER A 143 1.12 45.68 8.56
N ASP A 144 -0.03 45.77 9.23
CA ASP A 144 -0.17 45.78 10.69
C ASP A 144 -0.79 44.48 11.24
N SER A 145 -0.60 43.35 10.55
CA SER A 145 -0.95 42.04 11.13
C SER A 145 0.29 41.38 11.70
N ASP A 146 0.23 40.98 12.98
CA ASP A 146 1.33 40.33 13.73
C ASP A 146 1.94 39.13 12.99
N PHE A 147 1.11 38.40 12.23
CA PHE A 147 1.54 37.28 11.39
C PHE A 147 2.57 37.65 10.31
N ILE A 148 2.47 38.85 9.73
CA ILE A 148 3.41 39.31 8.70
C ILE A 148 4.73 39.74 9.36
N LYS A 149 4.68 40.36 10.53
CA LYS A 149 5.86 40.74 11.33
C LYS A 149 6.64 39.50 11.79
N GLU A 150 5.95 38.47 12.27
CA GLU A 150 6.55 37.18 12.65
C GLU A 150 7.18 36.46 11.44
N PHE A 151 6.53 36.51 10.28
CA PHE A 151 7.01 35.88 9.04
C PHE A 151 8.20 36.63 8.41
N GLU A 152 8.22 37.96 8.47
CA GLU A 152 9.37 38.80 8.08
C GLU A 152 10.57 38.60 9.00
N ALA A 153 10.34 38.50 10.31
CA ALA A 153 11.39 38.26 11.30
C ALA A 153 12.05 36.88 11.18
N SER A 154 11.32 35.89 10.64
CA SER A 154 11.78 34.50 10.57
C SER A 154 12.72 34.19 9.39
N SER A 155 12.76 35.02 8.33
CA SER A 155 13.56 34.72 7.14
C SER A 155 13.84 35.96 6.27
N PRO A 156 15.09 36.46 6.20
CA PRO A 156 15.41 37.68 5.47
C PRO A 156 15.35 37.51 3.94
N ASN A 157 15.70 36.33 3.42
CA ASN A 157 15.79 36.09 1.97
C ASN A 157 14.50 35.48 1.37
N ILE A 158 14.24 35.81 0.11
CA ILE A 158 13.10 35.29 -0.68
C ILE A 158 13.20 33.77 -0.88
N SER A 159 14.40 33.24 -1.14
CA SER A 159 14.63 31.79 -1.28
C SER A 159 14.23 31.03 -0.03
N ASP A 160 14.58 31.57 1.12
CA ASP A 160 14.38 30.94 2.43
C ASP A 160 12.89 30.97 2.80
N ARG A 161 12.16 32.01 2.40
CA ARG A 161 10.68 32.08 2.50
C ARG A 161 9.97 31.04 1.63
N LEU A 162 10.41 30.85 0.38
CA LEU A 162 9.87 29.82 -0.51
C LEU A 162 10.17 28.41 0.00
N LEU A 163 11.37 28.18 0.53
CA LEU A 163 11.76 26.91 1.14
C LEU A 163 10.89 26.59 2.37
N LEU A 164 10.61 27.58 3.22
CA LEU A 164 9.76 27.45 4.40
C LEU A 164 8.32 27.08 3.99
N PHE A 165 7.78 27.69 2.93
CA PHE A 165 6.48 27.32 2.36
C PHE A 165 6.44 25.88 1.85
N VAL A 166 7.41 25.49 1.02
CA VAL A 166 7.51 24.11 0.50
C VAL A 166 7.61 23.12 1.67
N THR A 167 8.33 23.48 2.73
CA THR A 167 8.48 22.65 3.93
C THR A 167 7.15 22.50 4.69
N ILE A 168 6.39 23.58 4.86
CA ILE A 168 5.05 23.53 5.48
C ILE A 168 4.10 22.65 4.65
N VAL A 169 4.06 22.85 3.33
CA VAL A 169 3.21 22.04 2.44
C VAL A 169 3.64 20.57 2.47
N ALA A 170 4.94 20.29 2.43
CA ALA A 170 5.46 18.93 2.52
C ALA A 170 5.15 18.28 3.88
N MET A 171 5.20 19.03 4.98
CA MET A 171 4.81 18.55 6.30
C MET A 171 3.31 18.20 6.35
N ILE A 172 2.44 19.07 5.82
CA ILE A 172 1.00 18.80 5.72
C ILE A 172 0.77 17.51 4.90
N VAL A 173 1.37 17.40 3.72
CA VAL A 173 1.27 16.19 2.87
C VAL A 173 1.82 14.95 3.60
N GLY A 174 2.91 15.09 4.36
CA GLY A 174 3.47 14.00 5.17
C GLY A 174 2.50 13.50 6.24
N VAL A 175 1.87 14.42 6.99
CA VAL A 175 0.86 14.09 8.00
C VAL A 175 -0.33 13.36 7.37
N VAL A 176 -0.74 13.77 6.18
CA VAL A 176 -1.82 13.12 5.41
C VAL A 176 -1.45 11.69 5.07
N LEU A 177 -0.29 11.50 4.45
CA LEU A 177 0.18 10.19 4.04
C LEU A 177 0.33 9.26 5.25
N ALA A 178 0.83 9.77 6.38
CA ALA A 178 0.91 9.02 7.63
C ALA A 178 -0.48 8.62 8.15
N TYR A 179 -1.45 9.54 8.13
CA TYR A 179 -2.83 9.26 8.51
C TYR A 179 -3.47 8.18 7.63
N TYR A 180 -3.31 8.27 6.31
CA TYR A 180 -3.75 7.24 5.36
C TYR A 180 -3.09 5.89 5.66
N PHE A 181 -1.79 5.90 5.91
CA PHE A 181 -1.05 4.69 6.24
C PHE A 181 -1.58 4.01 7.50
N ILE A 182 -1.90 4.78 8.54
CA ILE A 182 -2.49 4.27 9.79
C ILE A 182 -3.86 3.65 9.53
N LEU A 183 -4.75 4.31 8.79
CA LEU A 183 -6.07 3.76 8.43
C LEU A 183 -5.96 2.47 7.61
N GLN A 184 -5.00 2.42 6.69
CA GLN A 184 -4.70 1.24 5.88
C GLN A 184 -4.26 0.07 6.77
N LEU A 185 -3.43 0.35 7.78
CA LEU A 185 -2.90 -0.63 8.73
C LEU A 185 -4.01 -1.23 9.61
N PHE A 186 -4.92 -0.41 10.14
CA PHE A 186 -6.08 -0.90 10.90
C PHE A 186 -7.06 -1.72 10.05
N SER A 187 -7.19 -1.39 8.76
CA SER A 187 -8.06 -2.12 7.82
C SER A 187 -7.43 -3.42 7.30
N PHE A 188 -6.14 -3.62 7.50
CA PHE A 188 -5.38 -4.75 6.98
C PHE A 188 -5.95 -6.10 7.41
N HIS A 189 -6.19 -6.27 8.71
CA HIS A 189 -6.72 -7.51 9.27
C HIS A 189 -8.08 -7.87 8.67
N LYS A 190 -8.96 -6.88 8.54
CA LYS A 190 -10.30 -7.04 7.96
C LYS A 190 -10.21 -7.47 6.49
N LYS A 191 -9.36 -6.80 5.70
CA LYS A 191 -9.13 -7.14 4.29
C LYS A 191 -8.55 -8.55 4.12
N PHE A 192 -7.63 -8.96 4.99
CA PHE A 192 -7.05 -10.30 4.95
C PHE A 192 -8.09 -11.39 5.28
N VAL A 193 -8.85 -11.21 6.36
CA VAL A 193 -9.94 -12.14 6.74
C VAL A 193 -10.97 -12.23 5.61
N LEU A 194 -11.38 -11.10 5.03
CA LEU A 194 -12.29 -11.06 3.88
C LEU A 194 -11.75 -11.87 2.69
N LYS A 195 -10.46 -11.71 2.35
CA LYS A 195 -9.82 -12.46 1.27
C LYS A 195 -9.85 -13.98 1.51
N VAL A 196 -9.57 -14.43 2.74
CA VAL A 196 -9.64 -15.85 3.10
C VAL A 196 -11.08 -16.38 3.00
N LEU A 197 -12.07 -15.61 3.49
CA LEU A 197 -13.48 -15.98 3.47
C LEU A 197 -14.03 -16.06 2.04
N LYS A 198 -13.75 -15.07 1.19
CA LYS A 198 -14.13 -15.09 -0.23
C LYS A 198 -13.52 -16.30 -0.95
N ASN A 199 -12.25 -16.60 -0.70
CA ASN A 199 -11.62 -17.80 -1.27
C ASN A 199 -12.33 -19.11 -0.88
N CYS A 200 -13.06 -19.16 0.25
CA CYS A 200 -13.83 -20.34 0.64
C CYS A 200 -15.04 -20.60 -0.28
N GLU A 201 -15.52 -19.58 -1.00
CA GLU A 201 -16.61 -19.69 -1.97
C GLU A 201 -16.14 -20.23 -3.32
N TYR A 202 -14.90 -19.91 -3.72
CA TYR A 202 -14.41 -20.14 -5.09
C TYR A 202 -13.66 -21.45 -5.35
N CYS A 203 -13.34 -22.29 -4.35
CA CYS A 203 -12.45 -23.43 -4.61
C CYS A 203 -12.91 -24.79 -4.08
N SER A 204 -12.79 -25.76 -5.00
CA SER A 204 -12.51 -27.18 -4.78
C SER A 204 -11.18 -27.32 -4.00
N PRO A 205 -10.87 -28.48 -3.41
CA PRO A 205 -9.66 -28.63 -2.59
C PRO A 205 -8.41 -28.17 -3.36
N TYR A 206 -7.61 -27.31 -2.74
CA TYR A 206 -6.38 -26.78 -3.32
C TYR A 206 -5.42 -27.95 -3.57
N TYR A 207 -5.20 -28.33 -4.83
CA TYR A 207 -4.52 -29.57 -5.24
C TYR A 207 -3.08 -29.72 -4.69
N LEU A 208 -2.46 -28.61 -4.29
CA LEU A 208 -1.13 -28.56 -3.69
C LEU A 208 -1.12 -28.79 -2.17
N SER A 209 -2.27 -28.95 -1.51
CA SER A 209 -2.33 -29.18 -0.05
C SER A 209 -1.70 -30.50 0.37
N ASP A 210 -1.82 -31.53 -0.47
CA ASP A 210 -1.44 -32.92 -0.15
C ASP A 210 -0.15 -33.34 -0.90
N CYS A 211 0.52 -32.39 -1.56
CA CYS A 211 1.75 -32.65 -2.33
C CYS A 211 3.02 -32.63 -1.45
N SER A 212 4.08 -33.29 -1.93
CA SER A 212 5.39 -33.22 -1.30
C SER A 212 5.97 -31.79 -1.36
N LYS A 213 6.76 -31.40 -0.35
CA LYS A 213 7.37 -30.06 -0.26
C LYS A 213 8.14 -29.67 -1.53
N TRP A 214 8.84 -30.63 -2.14
CA TRP A 214 9.58 -30.42 -3.39
C TRP A 214 8.66 -30.13 -4.57
N LYS A 215 7.57 -30.88 -4.72
CA LYS A 215 6.59 -30.65 -5.79
C LYS A 215 5.91 -29.30 -5.64
N ILE A 216 5.64 -28.88 -4.40
CA ILE A 216 5.11 -27.55 -4.09
C ILE A 216 6.09 -26.46 -4.54
N ILE A 217 7.37 -26.55 -4.17
CA ILE A 217 8.38 -25.56 -4.56
C ILE A 217 8.50 -25.47 -6.08
N LEU A 218 8.48 -26.62 -6.77
CA LEU A 218 8.61 -26.69 -8.23
C LEU A 218 7.41 -26.07 -8.95
N GLU A 219 6.18 -26.32 -8.49
CA GLU A 219 4.99 -25.66 -9.04
C GLU A 219 4.95 -24.16 -8.74
N LEU A 220 5.36 -23.74 -7.53
CA LEU A 220 5.47 -22.31 -7.22
C LEU A 220 6.54 -21.62 -8.09
N ALA A 221 7.68 -22.29 -8.34
CA ALA A 221 8.71 -21.77 -9.23
C ALA A 221 8.19 -21.58 -10.66
N LYS A 222 7.42 -22.54 -11.20
CA LYS A 222 6.76 -22.40 -12.50
C LYS A 222 5.82 -21.19 -12.55
N GLU A 223 5.00 -20.98 -11.51
CA GLU A 223 4.08 -19.84 -11.44
C GLU A 223 4.83 -18.49 -11.37
N VAL A 224 5.95 -18.46 -10.64
CA VAL A 224 6.84 -17.28 -10.57
C VAL A 224 7.43 -16.96 -11.93
N PHE A 225 7.94 -17.96 -12.65
CA PHE A 225 8.51 -17.78 -13.99
C PHE A 225 7.49 -17.71 -15.13
N LEU A 226 6.17 -17.72 -14.83
CA LEU A 226 5.10 -17.72 -15.83
C LEU A 226 5.21 -18.88 -16.84
N TRP A 227 5.82 -19.99 -16.42
CA TRP A 227 6.18 -21.09 -17.32
C TRP A 227 4.97 -21.69 -18.05
N ASP A 228 3.82 -21.72 -17.39
CA ASP A 228 2.57 -22.22 -17.96
C ASP A 228 2.00 -21.31 -19.06
N TYR A 229 2.24 -20.00 -18.98
CA TYR A 229 1.84 -19.05 -20.04
C TYR A 229 2.79 -19.11 -21.24
N ILE A 230 4.09 -19.31 -20.99
CA ILE A 230 5.09 -19.46 -22.05
C ILE A 230 4.84 -20.72 -22.87
N LYS A 231 4.37 -21.81 -22.23
CA LYS A 231 4.03 -23.06 -22.92
C LYS A 231 2.81 -22.95 -23.83
N CYS A 232 1.82 -22.12 -23.51
CA CYS A 232 0.64 -21.91 -24.37
C CYS A 232 0.91 -20.98 -25.57
N LEU A 233 2.05 -20.28 -25.59
CA LEU A 233 2.40 -19.32 -26.65
C LEU A 233 3.25 -19.93 -27.78
N ARG A 234 3.62 -21.22 -27.68
CA ARG A 234 4.37 -21.97 -28.69
C ARG A 234 3.46 -23.01 -29.32
#